data_AF-A0A8K0G077-F1
#
_entry.id   AF-A0A8K0G077-F1
#
_cell.length_a   1.000
_cell.length_b   1.000
_cell.length_c   1.000
_cell.angle_alpha   90.00
_cell.angle_beta   90.00
_cell.angle_gamma   90.00
#
_symmetry.space_group_name_H-M   'P 1'
#
loop_
_entity.id
_entity.type
_entity.pdbx_description
1 polymer ?
#
loop_
_entity_poly.entity_id
_entity_poly.type
_entity_poly.pdbx_seq_one_letter_code
_entity_poly.pdbx_strand_id
1 'polypeptide(L)'
;MSLNYDCLCKISAFLKNDDYLNFCQVFNLPTDINKLSQSYVRSNIVKLYHLGLDLSKVRRLIYRNTEMLPVEFLRKYKEYVNWRYISAYQPLSADLIMEFKNEVNWDLVANCQTLSEEFMRVHKDSLNWYLISVNQALSESFIREFAHYVKWGAITRHQKLSDDFIREFKRRICWSTLTKDRLMTEAFMREFKDYVDWYYISGCVFLSEEFIMEFRHKVNWYEISRYQDLSPAFRKKFAKYLRR
;
A
#
# COMPACT_ATOMS: atom_id res chain seq x y z
N MET A 1 -38.71 -30.76 -18.81
CA MET A 1 -37.33 -31.08 -19.27
C MET A 1 -36.38 -30.16 -18.54
N SER A 2 -35.49 -30.67 -17.70
CA SER A 2 -34.47 -29.84 -17.05
C SER A 2 -33.36 -29.55 -18.05
N LEU A 3 -33.22 -28.29 -18.47
CA LEU A 3 -32.02 -27.85 -19.19
C LEU A 3 -30.81 -28.04 -18.27
N ASN A 4 -29.82 -28.82 -18.72
CA ASN A 4 -28.61 -29.02 -17.92
C ASN A 4 -27.76 -27.73 -17.90
N TYR A 5 -26.89 -27.64 -16.90
CA TYR A 5 -26.01 -26.52 -16.62
C TYR A 5 -25.22 -26.00 -17.84
N ASP A 6 -24.81 -26.89 -18.74
CA ASP A 6 -24.02 -26.56 -19.93
C ASP A 6 -24.84 -25.83 -21.00
N CYS A 7 -26.15 -26.06 -21.04
CA CYS A 7 -27.08 -25.33 -21.92
C CYS A 7 -27.31 -23.90 -21.45
N LEU A 8 -27.40 -23.65 -20.15
CA LEU A 8 -27.65 -22.30 -19.61
C LEU A 8 -26.46 -21.36 -19.83
N CYS A 9 -25.23 -21.87 -19.68
CA CYS A 9 -24.01 -21.10 -19.95
C CYS A 9 -23.92 -20.68 -21.42
N LYS A 10 -24.25 -21.58 -22.36
CA LYS A 10 -24.25 -21.28 -23.79
C LYS A 10 -25.31 -20.23 -24.13
N ILE A 11 -26.51 -20.33 -23.57
CA ILE A 11 -27.62 -19.39 -23.86
C ILE A 11 -27.31 -17.99 -23.31
N SER A 12 -26.70 -17.87 -22.13
CA SER A 12 -26.34 -16.57 -21.55
C SER A 12 -25.26 -15.81 -22.34
N ALA A 13 -24.47 -16.50 -23.17
CA ALA A 13 -23.45 -15.88 -24.01
C ALA A 13 -24.02 -15.25 -25.30
N PHE A 14 -25.26 -15.60 -25.68
CA PHE A 14 -25.90 -15.15 -26.92
C PHE A 14 -27.04 -14.14 -26.72
N LEU A 15 -27.55 -13.97 -25.50
CA LEU A 15 -28.69 -13.11 -25.21
C LEU A 15 -28.22 -11.76 -24.62
N LYS A 16 -28.77 -10.65 -25.14
CA LYS A 16 -28.67 -9.35 -24.47
C LYS A 16 -29.47 -9.39 -23.16
N ASN A 17 -29.15 -8.51 -22.20
CA ASN A 17 -29.68 -8.58 -20.82
C ASN A 17 -31.22 -8.73 -20.74
N ASP A 18 -31.97 -8.03 -21.60
CA ASP A 18 -33.44 -8.08 -21.59
C ASP A 18 -34.00 -9.40 -22.16
N ASP A 19 -33.26 -10.05 -23.07
CA ASP A 19 -33.68 -11.32 -23.68
C ASP A 19 -33.46 -12.51 -22.73
N TYR A 20 -32.45 -12.44 -21.85
CA TYR A 20 -32.20 -13.46 -20.84
C TYR A 20 -33.30 -13.51 -19.76
N LEU A 21 -33.84 -12.34 -19.40
CA LEU A 21 -34.97 -12.19 -18.47
C LEU A 21 -36.26 -12.83 -19.01
N ASN A 22 -36.61 -12.52 -20.26
CA ASN A 22 -37.74 -13.13 -20.95
C ASN A 22 -37.54 -14.64 -21.09
N PHE A 23 -36.32 -15.07 -21.40
CA PHE A 23 -35.97 -16.49 -21.48
C PHE A 23 -36.17 -17.21 -20.12
N CYS A 24 -35.68 -16.65 -19.01
CA CYS A 24 -35.88 -17.27 -17.69
C CYS A 24 -37.36 -17.37 -17.27
N GLN A 25 -38.17 -16.36 -17.60
CA GLN A 25 -39.61 -16.37 -17.32
C GLN A 25 -40.39 -17.34 -18.21
N VAL A 26 -40.13 -17.36 -19.52
CA VAL A 26 -40.80 -18.26 -20.49
C VAL A 26 -40.51 -19.74 -20.20
N PHE A 27 -39.29 -20.05 -19.74
CA PHE A 27 -38.85 -21.43 -19.53
C PHE A 27 -38.93 -21.90 -18.06
N ASN A 28 -39.51 -21.09 -17.17
CA ASN A 28 -39.65 -21.38 -15.74
C ASN A 28 -38.32 -21.85 -15.10
N LEU A 29 -37.22 -21.22 -15.52
CA LEU A 29 -35.88 -21.52 -15.04
C LEU A 29 -35.73 -20.96 -13.61
N PRO A 30 -34.91 -21.59 -12.74
CA PRO A 30 -35.05 -21.38 -11.32
C PRO A 30 -34.70 -19.94 -10.92
N THR A 31 -35.71 -19.24 -10.40
CA THR A 31 -35.59 -18.06 -9.53
C THR A 31 -34.95 -18.37 -8.17
N ASP A 32 -34.70 -19.65 -7.90
CA ASP A 32 -34.03 -20.15 -6.70
C ASP A 32 -32.52 -20.04 -6.83
N ILE A 33 -31.97 -19.00 -6.20
CA ILE A 33 -30.53 -18.69 -6.21
C ILE A 33 -29.65 -19.84 -5.68
N ASN A 34 -30.21 -20.75 -4.87
CA ASN A 34 -29.48 -21.92 -4.35
C ASN A 34 -29.10 -22.93 -5.44
N LYS A 35 -29.69 -22.81 -6.64
CA LYS A 35 -29.38 -23.64 -7.79
C LYS A 35 -28.29 -23.04 -8.69
N LEU A 36 -27.89 -21.79 -8.44
CA LEU A 36 -26.77 -21.16 -9.16
C LEU A 36 -25.44 -21.60 -8.57
N SER A 37 -24.42 -21.78 -9.43
CA SER A 37 -23.07 -22.06 -8.97
C SER A 37 -22.48 -20.84 -8.27
N GLN A 38 -21.63 -21.05 -7.26
CA GLN A 38 -20.98 -19.96 -6.52
C GLN A 38 -20.13 -19.06 -7.43
N SER A 39 -19.50 -19.62 -8.46
CA SER A 39 -18.73 -18.86 -9.45
C SER A 39 -19.62 -17.94 -10.28
N TYR A 40 -20.80 -18.41 -10.70
CA TYR A 40 -21.74 -17.59 -11.47
C TYR A 40 -22.32 -16.44 -10.63
N VAL A 41 -22.75 -16.72 -9.39
CA VAL A 41 -23.25 -15.69 -8.47
C VAL A 41 -22.18 -14.64 -8.22
N ARG A 42 -20.93 -15.06 -7.98
CA ARG A 42 -19.82 -14.15 -7.76
C ARG A 42 -19.58 -13.21 -8.94
N SER A 43 -19.59 -13.72 -10.16
CA SER A 43 -19.30 -12.91 -11.37
C SER A 43 -20.48 -12.07 -11.86
N ASN A 44 -21.66 -12.18 -11.25
CA ASN A 44 -22.86 -11.46 -11.70
C ASN A 44 -23.66 -10.86 -10.53
N ILE A 45 -23.06 -10.70 -9.35
CA ILE A 45 -23.78 -10.36 -8.12
C ILE A 45 -24.50 -9.01 -8.22
N VAL A 46 -23.92 -8.02 -8.91
CA VAL A 46 -24.53 -6.71 -9.13
C VAL A 46 -25.74 -6.83 -10.07
N LYS A 47 -25.62 -7.62 -11.15
CA LYS A 47 -26.74 -7.89 -12.06
C LYS A 47 -27.88 -8.60 -11.33
N LEU A 48 -27.57 -9.66 -10.58
CA LEU A 48 -28.57 -10.43 -9.81
C LEU A 48 -29.30 -9.55 -8.79
N TYR A 49 -28.60 -8.59 -8.16
CA TYR A 49 -29.20 -7.58 -7.29
C TYR A 49 -30.20 -6.68 -8.03
N HIS A 50 -29.83 -6.15 -9.19
CA HIS A 50 -30.72 -5.31 -10.01
C HIS A 50 -31.92 -6.07 -10.58
N LEU A 51 -31.79 -7.39 -10.76
CA LEU A 51 -32.90 -8.27 -11.13
C LEU A 51 -33.88 -8.54 -9.98
N GLY A 52 -33.63 -7.99 -8.78
CA GLY A 52 -34.52 -8.10 -7.62
C GLY A 52 -34.41 -9.43 -6.87
N LEU A 53 -33.39 -10.25 -7.14
CA LEU A 53 -33.18 -11.51 -6.44
C LEU A 53 -32.75 -11.27 -4.98
N ASP A 54 -33.33 -12.03 -4.05
CA ASP A 54 -32.91 -12.05 -2.65
C ASP A 54 -31.62 -12.88 -2.51
N LEU A 55 -30.54 -12.18 -2.22
CA LEU A 55 -29.20 -12.75 -2.15
C LEU A 55 -28.86 -13.29 -0.75
N SER A 56 -29.68 -13.01 0.28
CA SER A 56 -29.42 -13.37 1.69
C SER A 56 -29.20 -14.87 1.92
N LYS A 57 -29.77 -15.70 1.04
CA LYS A 57 -29.71 -17.17 1.12
C LYS A 57 -28.43 -17.77 0.54
N VAL A 58 -27.60 -16.98 -0.14
CA VAL A 58 -26.31 -17.46 -0.66
C VAL A 58 -25.31 -17.47 0.49
N ARG A 59 -25.06 -18.68 0.99
CA ARG A 59 -24.35 -19.06 2.23
C ARG A 59 -23.08 -18.25 2.59
N ARG A 60 -22.41 -17.61 1.62
CA ARG A 60 -21.35 -16.60 1.79
C ARG A 60 -21.30 -15.72 0.54
N LEU A 61 -22.07 -14.63 0.51
CA LEU A 61 -22.25 -13.85 -0.72
C LEU A 61 -20.95 -13.37 -1.35
N ILE A 62 -19.87 -13.16 -0.59
CA ILE A 62 -18.64 -12.63 -1.18
C ILE A 62 -17.38 -13.24 -0.57
N TYR A 63 -16.90 -14.31 -1.19
CA TYR A 63 -15.47 -14.58 -1.22
C TYR A 63 -14.91 -14.03 -2.54
N ARG A 64 -14.37 -12.81 -2.47
CA ARG A 64 -13.63 -12.13 -3.55
C ARG A 64 -14.46 -11.62 -4.74
N ASN A 65 -15.53 -10.85 -4.52
CA ASN A 65 -16.24 -10.24 -5.66
C ASN A 65 -15.34 -9.20 -6.34
N THR A 66 -14.99 -9.43 -7.60
CA THR A 66 -14.15 -8.54 -8.39
C THR A 66 -14.88 -7.29 -8.87
N GLU A 67 -16.21 -7.28 -8.82
CA GLU A 67 -17.02 -6.12 -9.21
C GLU A 67 -17.16 -5.10 -8.08
N MET A 68 -17.33 -3.83 -8.46
CA MET A 68 -17.67 -2.76 -7.53
C MET A 68 -19.12 -2.94 -7.05
N LEU A 69 -19.31 -2.98 -5.73
CA LEU A 69 -20.63 -3.14 -5.13
C LEU A 69 -21.29 -1.78 -4.88
N PRO A 70 -22.57 -1.61 -5.24
CA PRO A 70 -23.31 -0.39 -4.91
C PRO A 70 -23.41 -0.17 -3.39
N VAL A 71 -23.42 1.09 -2.94
CA VAL A 71 -23.58 1.42 -1.51
C VAL A 71 -24.88 0.84 -0.93
N GLU A 72 -25.99 0.93 -1.68
CA GLU A 72 -27.28 0.34 -1.25
C GLU A 72 -27.22 -1.18 -1.12
N PHE A 73 -26.39 -1.84 -1.93
CA PHE A 73 -26.15 -3.27 -1.79
C PHE A 73 -25.48 -3.56 -0.44
N LEU A 74 -24.45 -2.80 -0.08
CA LEU A 74 -23.73 -2.96 1.18
C LEU A 74 -24.65 -2.72 2.38
N ARG A 75 -25.51 -1.70 2.31
CA ARG A 75 -26.54 -1.42 3.34
C ARG A 75 -27.51 -2.59 3.49
N LYS A 76 -28.07 -3.07 2.39
CA LYS A 76 -29.07 -4.16 2.40
C LYS A 76 -28.49 -5.48 2.89
N TYR A 77 -27.24 -5.79 2.53
CA TYR A 77 -26.61 -7.09 2.79
C TYR A 77 -25.44 -7.03 3.78
N LYS A 78 -25.40 -6.03 4.67
CA LYS A 78 -24.28 -5.80 5.61
C LYS A 78 -23.90 -7.03 6.44
N GLU A 79 -24.86 -7.88 6.80
CA GLU A 79 -24.65 -9.08 7.62
C GLU A 79 -24.10 -10.27 6.81
N TYR A 80 -24.12 -10.19 5.48
CA TYR A 80 -23.78 -11.30 4.58
C TYR A 80 -22.51 -11.05 3.75
N VAL A 81 -22.04 -9.81 3.68
CA VAL A 81 -20.82 -9.44 2.96
C VAL A 81 -19.56 -9.75 3.78
N ASN A 82 -18.45 -10.02 3.10
CA ASN A 82 -17.17 -10.20 3.75
C ASN A 82 -16.47 -8.85 3.94
N TRP A 83 -16.62 -8.26 5.12
CA TRP A 83 -16.06 -6.93 5.41
C TRP A 83 -14.54 -6.84 5.31
N ARG A 84 -13.79 -7.93 5.51
CA ARG A 84 -12.35 -7.94 5.24
C ARG A 84 -12.08 -7.72 3.74
N TYR A 85 -12.85 -8.37 2.88
CA TYR A 85 -12.73 -8.18 1.44
C TYR A 85 -13.16 -6.76 1.03
N ILE A 86 -14.28 -6.28 1.57
CA ILE A 86 -14.78 -4.91 1.31
C ILE A 86 -13.71 -3.87 1.69
N SER A 87 -13.16 -3.97 2.91
CA SER A 87 -12.14 -3.04 3.41
C SER A 87 -10.86 -3.00 2.58
N ALA A 88 -10.48 -4.11 1.97
CA ALA A 88 -9.22 -4.23 1.23
C ALA A 88 -9.32 -3.87 -0.25
N TYR A 89 -10.48 -4.10 -0.88
CA TYR A 89 -10.56 -4.10 -2.35
C TYR A 89 -11.67 -3.24 -2.92
N GLN A 90 -12.68 -2.85 -2.12
CA GLN A 90 -13.68 -1.89 -2.58
C GLN A 90 -13.19 -0.47 -2.28
N PRO A 91 -13.45 0.50 -3.16
CA PRO A 91 -13.19 1.90 -2.85
C PRO A 91 -14.18 2.35 -1.78
N LEU A 92 -13.70 2.67 -0.57
CA LEU A 92 -14.54 3.14 0.53
C LEU A 92 -14.32 4.63 0.74
N SER A 93 -15.38 5.43 0.65
CA SER A 93 -15.35 6.83 1.06
C SER A 93 -15.26 6.94 2.59
N ALA A 94 -14.80 8.08 3.10
CA ALA A 94 -14.77 8.36 4.54
C ALA A 94 -16.14 8.16 5.19
N ASP A 95 -17.21 8.66 4.57
CA ASP A 95 -18.58 8.51 5.07
C ASP A 95 -18.99 7.04 5.16
N LEU A 96 -18.65 6.23 4.15
CA LEU A 96 -18.98 4.81 4.13
C LEU A 96 -18.20 4.02 5.18
N ILE A 97 -16.92 4.35 5.37
CA ILE A 97 -16.09 3.78 6.45
C ILE A 97 -16.74 4.08 7.80
N MET A 98 -17.25 5.30 7.99
CA MET A 98 -17.88 5.72 9.24
C MET A 98 -19.25 5.11 9.47
N GLU A 99 -20.05 4.99 8.41
CA GLU A 99 -21.34 4.28 8.45
C GLU A 99 -21.15 2.84 8.93
N PHE A 100 -20.08 2.18 8.47
CA PHE A 100 -19.78 0.78 8.75
C PHE A 100 -18.58 0.57 9.69
N LYS A 101 -18.30 1.53 10.59
CA LYS A 101 -17.10 1.55 11.45
C LYS A 101 -16.88 0.30 12.32
N ASN A 102 -17.98 -0.39 12.66
CA ASN A 102 -17.95 -1.61 13.49
C ASN A 102 -17.73 -2.87 12.66
N GLU A 103 -17.88 -2.78 11.35
CA GLU A 103 -17.80 -3.90 10.42
C GLU A 103 -16.48 -3.90 9.64
N VAL A 104 -16.04 -2.71 9.21
CA VAL A 104 -14.79 -2.54 8.46
C VAL A 104 -13.58 -2.99 9.28
N ASN A 105 -12.60 -3.54 8.57
CA ASN A 105 -11.32 -3.87 9.15
C ASN A 105 -10.39 -2.64 9.03
N TRP A 106 -10.16 -1.95 10.16
CA TRP A 106 -9.37 -0.73 10.23
C TRP A 106 -7.93 -0.87 9.73
N ASP A 107 -7.27 -2.01 9.96
CA ASP A 107 -5.93 -2.26 9.41
C ASP A 107 -5.94 -2.32 7.88
N LEU A 108 -6.92 -3.02 7.30
CA LEU A 108 -7.08 -3.09 5.85
C LEU A 108 -7.49 -1.75 5.26
N VAL A 109 -8.31 -0.96 5.97
CA VAL A 109 -8.61 0.42 5.58
C VAL A 109 -7.32 1.25 5.53
N ALA A 110 -6.52 1.24 6.59
CA ALA A 110 -5.25 1.97 6.67
C ALA A 110 -4.20 1.51 5.64
N ASN A 111 -4.24 0.25 5.23
CA ASN A 111 -3.30 -0.33 4.27
C ASN A 111 -3.72 -0.16 2.81
N CYS A 112 -5.02 -0.21 2.52
CA CYS A 112 -5.53 -0.32 1.15
C CYS A 112 -6.27 0.92 0.65
N GLN A 113 -6.80 1.76 1.54
CA GLN A 113 -7.54 2.96 1.16
C GLN A 113 -6.62 4.17 1.19
N THR A 114 -6.91 5.17 0.34
CA THR A 114 -6.25 6.49 0.42
C THR A 114 -6.99 7.33 1.46
N LEU A 115 -6.37 7.55 2.61
CA LEU A 115 -6.96 8.31 3.71
C LEU A 115 -6.48 9.77 3.67
N SER A 116 -7.42 10.71 3.82
CA SER A 116 -7.04 12.10 4.02
C SER A 116 -6.42 12.30 5.40
N GLU A 117 -5.51 13.25 5.54
CA GLU A 117 -4.94 13.59 6.85
C GLU A 117 -6.00 14.02 7.85
N GLU A 118 -7.06 14.69 7.40
CA GLU A 118 -8.16 15.08 8.28
C GLU A 118 -8.90 13.87 8.85
N PHE A 119 -9.18 12.87 8.01
CA PHE A 119 -9.75 11.61 8.47
C PHE A 119 -8.82 10.93 9.48
N MET A 120 -7.51 10.93 9.22
CA MET A 120 -6.53 10.35 10.13
C MET A 120 -6.43 11.09 11.46
N ARG A 121 -6.59 12.43 11.49
CA ARG A 121 -6.64 13.22 12.74
C ARG A 121 -7.81 12.81 13.62
N VAL A 122 -9.01 12.74 13.01
CA VAL A 122 -10.25 12.40 13.73
C VAL A 122 -10.23 10.97 14.25
N HIS A 123 -9.60 10.04 13.51
CA HIS A 123 -9.62 8.60 13.81
C HIS A 123 -8.28 8.02 14.27
N LYS A 124 -7.37 8.86 14.76
CA LYS A 124 -6.01 8.49 15.17
C LYS A 124 -5.90 7.27 16.08
N ASP A 125 -6.88 7.06 16.96
CA ASP A 125 -6.85 5.99 17.97
C ASP A 125 -7.35 4.64 17.42
N SER A 126 -8.04 4.65 16.27
CA SER A 126 -8.48 3.43 15.57
C SER A 126 -7.47 2.96 14.53
N LEU A 127 -6.52 3.83 14.13
CA LEU A 127 -5.61 3.57 13.03
C LEU A 127 -4.31 2.93 13.50
N ASN A 128 -3.86 1.93 12.75
CA ASN A 128 -2.56 1.33 12.94
C ASN A 128 -1.47 2.21 12.32
N TRP A 129 -0.76 2.93 13.19
CA TRP A 129 0.26 3.89 12.79
C TRP A 129 1.45 3.31 12.06
N TYR A 130 1.72 2.01 12.18
CA TYR A 130 2.72 1.36 11.32
C TYR A 130 2.24 1.35 9.86
N LEU A 131 1.00 0.91 9.62
CA LEU A 131 0.41 0.88 8.27
C LEU A 131 0.24 2.29 7.69
N ILE A 132 -0.16 3.26 8.52
CA ILE A 132 -0.22 4.67 8.11
C ILE A 132 1.16 5.17 7.66
N SER A 133 2.20 4.92 8.45
CA SER A 133 3.56 5.40 8.13
C SER A 133 4.15 4.79 6.86
N VAL A 134 3.77 3.55 6.53
CA VAL A 134 4.28 2.81 5.36
C VAL A 134 3.49 3.13 4.09
N ASN A 135 2.16 3.16 4.18
CA ASN A 135 1.30 3.10 2.99
C ASN A 135 0.63 4.43 2.62
N GLN A 136 0.51 5.38 3.56
CA GLN A 136 -0.12 6.67 3.28
C GLN A 136 0.92 7.70 2.85
N ALA A 137 0.52 8.62 1.98
CA ALA A 137 1.32 9.79 1.64
C ALA A 137 1.10 10.87 2.71
N LEU A 138 2.12 11.13 3.51
CA LEU A 138 2.01 12.03 4.66
C LEU A 138 2.78 13.33 4.41
N SER A 139 2.15 14.47 4.70
CA SER A 139 2.84 15.76 4.72
C SER A 139 3.78 15.85 5.91
N GLU A 140 4.86 16.60 5.76
CA GLU A 140 5.78 16.85 6.88
C GLU A 140 5.08 17.54 8.07
N SER A 141 4.11 18.42 7.81
CA SER A 141 3.30 19.05 8.86
C SER A 141 2.52 18.02 9.68
N PHE A 142 1.94 17.02 9.03
CA PHE A 142 1.24 15.94 9.71
C PHE A 142 2.20 15.03 10.48
N ILE A 143 3.35 14.71 9.90
CA ILE A 143 4.38 13.93 10.59
C ILE A 143 4.90 14.67 11.83
N ARG A 144 5.06 16.01 11.78
CA ARG A 144 5.38 16.84 12.96
C ARG A 144 4.31 16.71 14.04
N GLU A 145 3.05 16.91 13.67
CA GLU A 145 1.89 16.82 14.57
C GLU A 145 1.83 15.45 15.29
N PHE A 146 2.08 14.37 14.55
CA PHE A 146 1.98 12.99 15.03
C PHE A 146 3.34 12.31 15.25
N ALA A 147 4.38 13.08 15.53
CA ALA A 147 5.76 12.61 15.70
C ALA A 147 5.95 11.46 16.71
N HIS A 148 5.04 11.35 17.68
CA HIS A 148 5.05 10.32 18.73
C HIS A 148 4.30 9.04 18.34
N TYR A 149 3.43 9.10 17.32
CA TYR A 149 2.70 7.94 16.82
C TYR A 149 3.42 7.26 15.65
N VAL A 150 3.92 8.06 14.71
CA VAL A 150 4.53 7.57 13.46
C VAL A 150 5.71 6.65 13.71
N LYS A 151 5.92 5.71 12.78
CA LYS A 151 7.06 4.80 12.82
C LYS A 151 8.20 5.38 12.01
N TRP A 152 9.15 6.00 12.69
CA TRP A 152 10.24 6.76 12.07
C TRP A 152 11.06 6.00 11.03
N GLY A 153 11.29 4.70 11.21
CA GLY A 153 11.92 3.86 10.19
C GLY A 153 11.11 3.78 8.90
N ALA A 154 9.79 3.64 9.01
CA ALA A 154 8.88 3.67 7.86
C ALA A 154 8.79 5.06 7.24
N ILE A 155 8.70 6.12 8.06
CA ILE A 155 8.71 7.50 7.59
C ILE A 155 9.95 7.79 6.75
N THR A 156 11.13 7.41 7.27
CA THR A 156 12.41 7.64 6.58
C THR A 156 12.48 6.90 5.25
N ARG A 157 11.90 5.69 5.17
CA ARG A 157 11.97 4.82 3.99
C ARG A 157 10.96 5.19 2.90
N HIS A 158 9.76 5.58 3.30
CA HIS A 158 8.60 5.63 2.39
C HIS A 158 8.13 7.06 2.10
N GLN A 159 8.48 8.04 2.93
CA GLN A 159 8.03 9.41 2.76
C GLN A 159 9.11 10.26 2.10
N LYS A 160 8.69 11.27 1.32
CA LYS A 160 9.59 12.28 0.77
C LYS A 160 9.86 13.35 1.81
N LEU A 161 11.06 13.34 2.39
CA LEU A 161 11.48 14.28 3.43
C LEU A 161 12.44 15.33 2.88
N SER A 162 12.19 16.59 3.21
CA SER A 162 13.09 17.72 2.96
C SER A 162 14.30 17.71 3.91
N ASP A 163 15.35 18.42 3.52
CA ASP A 163 16.56 18.55 4.34
C ASP A 163 16.26 19.25 5.67
N ASP A 164 15.37 20.25 5.66
CA ASP A 164 14.98 20.98 6.87
C ASP A 164 14.24 20.09 7.86
N PHE A 165 13.35 19.23 7.36
CA PHE A 165 12.70 18.22 8.19
C PHE A 165 13.70 17.22 8.76
N ILE A 166 14.67 16.77 7.97
CA ILE A 166 15.73 15.86 8.45
C ILE A 166 16.60 16.56 9.51
N ARG A 167 16.94 17.84 9.34
CA ARG A 167 17.65 18.65 10.35
C ARG A 167 16.89 18.69 11.67
N GLU A 168 15.60 18.99 11.60
CA GLU A 168 14.70 19.07 12.74
C GLU A 168 14.63 17.74 13.51
N PHE A 169 14.46 16.63 12.80
CA PHE A 169 14.26 15.30 13.38
C PHE A 169 15.46 14.37 13.32
N LYS A 170 16.68 14.89 13.18
CA LYS A 170 17.92 14.10 12.99
C LYS A 170 18.14 12.98 14.01
N ARG A 171 17.62 13.09 15.24
CA ARG A 171 17.74 12.04 16.27
C ARG A 171 16.73 10.89 16.12
N ARG A 172 15.68 11.08 15.32
CA ARG A 172 14.62 10.09 15.09
C ARG A 172 14.70 9.45 13.70
N ILE A 173 15.31 10.13 12.74
CA ILE A 173 15.55 9.62 11.39
C ILE A 173 16.40 8.35 11.43
N CYS A 174 16.01 7.36 10.62
CA CYS A 174 16.77 6.14 10.45
C CYS A 174 17.89 6.34 9.41
N TRP A 175 19.06 6.80 9.86
CA TRP A 175 20.17 7.20 8.99
C TRP A 175 20.68 6.10 8.06
N SER A 176 20.69 4.84 8.51
CA SER A 176 21.09 3.71 7.68
C SER A 176 20.13 3.48 6.50
N THR A 177 18.86 3.84 6.65
CA THR A 177 17.86 3.78 5.57
C THR A 177 17.95 5.02 4.69
N LEU A 178 18.00 6.21 5.30
CA LEU A 178 18.11 7.48 4.57
C LEU A 178 19.31 7.49 3.61
N THR A 179 20.45 6.99 4.08
CA THR A 179 21.71 6.94 3.33
C THR A 179 21.63 6.01 2.10
N LYS A 180 20.78 4.96 2.16
CA LYS A 180 20.60 3.99 1.07
C LYS A 180 19.61 4.43 0.00
N ASP A 181 18.55 5.11 0.43
CA ASP A 181 17.40 5.40 -0.44
C ASP A 181 17.52 6.76 -1.14
N ARG A 182 18.50 7.59 -0.77
CA ARG A 182 18.68 8.94 -1.31
C ARG A 182 20.11 9.23 -1.76
N LEU A 183 20.24 9.92 -2.90
CA LEU A 183 21.49 10.57 -3.30
C LEU A 183 21.79 11.75 -2.36
N MET A 184 22.88 11.64 -1.60
CA MET A 184 23.33 12.68 -0.69
C MET A 184 24.46 13.49 -1.31
N THR A 185 24.40 14.82 -1.16
CA THR A 185 25.52 15.68 -1.52
C THR A 185 26.62 15.61 -0.46
N GLU A 186 27.86 15.87 -0.85
CA GLU A 186 28.97 15.97 0.08
C GLU A 186 28.75 17.02 1.17
N ALA A 187 28.14 18.15 0.83
CA ALA A 187 27.78 19.20 1.79
C ALA A 187 26.83 18.67 2.88
N PHE A 188 25.80 17.91 2.48
CA PHE A 188 24.89 17.28 3.42
C PHE A 188 25.61 16.24 4.31
N MET A 189 26.50 15.43 3.72
CA MET A 189 27.29 14.47 4.49
C MET A 189 28.25 15.14 5.48
N ARG A 190 28.80 16.32 5.17
CA ARG A 190 29.60 17.13 6.13
C ARG A 190 28.76 17.56 7.32
N GLU A 191 27.56 18.06 7.05
CA GLU A 191 26.62 18.52 8.06
C GLU A 191 26.24 17.37 9.02
N PHE A 192 26.01 16.18 8.49
CA PHE A 192 25.54 15.01 9.25
C PHE A 192 26.59 13.91 9.46
N LYS A 193 27.86 14.28 9.44
CA LYS A 193 29.02 13.36 9.54
C LYS A 193 29.00 12.40 10.73
N ASP A 194 28.27 12.73 11.79
CA ASP A 194 28.18 11.91 13.01
C ASP A 194 26.98 10.94 13.01
N TYR A 195 26.12 11.03 11.99
CA TYR A 195 24.91 10.23 11.88
C TYR A 195 24.91 9.30 10.67
N VAL A 196 25.49 9.75 9.55
CA VAL A 196 25.49 9.00 8.29
C VAL A 196 26.20 7.66 8.38
N ASP A 197 25.75 6.71 7.55
CA ASP A 197 26.36 5.38 7.45
C ASP A 197 27.64 5.44 6.59
N TRP A 198 28.79 5.53 7.26
CA TRP A 198 30.10 5.62 6.63
C TRP A 198 30.48 4.39 5.82
N TYR A 199 29.97 3.21 6.18
CA TYR A 199 30.23 1.99 5.42
C TYR A 199 29.55 2.09 4.05
N TYR A 200 28.26 2.43 4.04
CA TYR A 200 27.52 2.60 2.79
C TYR A 200 28.04 3.76 1.93
N ILE A 201 28.31 4.92 2.54
CA ILE A 201 28.86 6.08 1.82
C ILE A 201 30.15 5.72 1.08
N SER A 202 31.05 4.98 1.74
CA SER A 202 32.36 4.65 1.18
C SER A 202 32.28 3.75 -0.06
N GLY A 203 31.29 2.86 -0.14
CA GLY A 203 31.15 1.89 -1.23
C GLY A 203 30.13 2.27 -2.30
N CYS A 204 29.12 3.09 -1.97
CA CYS A 204 27.94 3.28 -2.82
C CYS A 204 27.71 4.72 -3.30
N VAL A 205 28.41 5.71 -2.74
CA VAL A 205 28.30 7.12 -3.16
C VAL A 205 29.58 7.52 -3.89
N PHE A 206 29.50 8.28 -4.98
CA PHE A 206 30.69 8.85 -5.62
C PHE A 206 31.25 9.97 -4.75
N LEU A 207 32.48 9.81 -4.27
CA LEU A 207 33.14 10.76 -3.37
C LEU A 207 34.35 11.40 -4.04
N SER A 208 34.49 12.71 -3.87
CA SER A 208 35.71 13.42 -4.25
C SER A 208 36.89 12.99 -3.38
N GLU A 209 38.10 13.08 -3.94
CA GLU A 209 39.33 12.79 -3.21
C GLU A 209 39.51 13.73 -2.02
N GLU A 210 39.08 14.98 -2.15
CA GLU A 210 39.05 15.99 -1.08
C GLU A 210 38.17 15.53 0.09
N PHE A 211 36.96 15.03 -0.21
CA PHE A 211 36.05 14.48 0.79
C PHE A 211 36.66 13.27 1.52
N ILE A 212 37.21 12.33 0.76
CA ILE A 212 37.83 11.12 1.32
C ILE A 212 39.00 11.51 2.23
N MET A 213 39.80 12.50 1.83
CA MET A 213 40.92 13.00 2.63
C MET A 213 40.46 13.69 3.91
N GLU A 214 39.40 14.51 3.83
CA GLU A 214 38.79 15.18 4.99
C GLU A 214 38.30 14.15 6.02
N PHE A 215 37.58 13.12 5.57
CA PHE A 215 36.98 12.10 6.42
C PHE A 215 37.77 10.78 6.49
N ARG A 216 39.07 10.82 6.27
CA ARG A 216 39.98 9.65 6.24
C ARG A 216 39.89 8.71 7.44
N HIS A 217 39.43 9.20 8.59
CA HIS A 217 39.30 8.43 9.83
C HIS A 217 37.93 7.79 10.02
N LYS A 218 36.95 8.14 9.18
CA LYS A 218 35.59 7.63 9.21
C LYS A 218 35.26 6.73 8.02
N VAL A 219 35.80 7.03 6.84
CA VAL A 219 35.60 6.22 5.64
C VAL A 219 36.10 4.78 5.82
N ASN A 220 35.41 3.85 5.20
CA ASN A 220 35.87 2.48 5.10
C ASN A 220 36.83 2.34 3.92
N TRP A 221 38.13 2.24 4.22
CA TRP A 221 39.18 2.19 3.20
C TRP A 221 39.12 0.98 2.26
N TYR A 222 38.57 -0.15 2.73
CA TYR A 222 38.36 -1.34 1.89
C TYR A 222 37.31 -1.03 0.81
N GLU A 223 36.18 -0.45 1.21
CA GLU A 223 35.11 -0.03 0.30
C GLU A 223 35.61 1.07 -0.66
N ILE A 224 36.35 2.06 -0.15
CA ILE A 224 36.95 3.12 -0.97
C ILE A 224 37.86 2.54 -2.06
N SER A 225 38.73 1.59 -1.69
CA SER A 225 39.68 0.98 -2.63
C SER A 225 38.99 0.18 -3.74
N ARG A 226 37.88 -0.48 -3.39
CA ARG A 226 37.16 -1.40 -4.27
C ARG A 226 36.21 -0.68 -5.21
N TYR A 227 35.59 0.41 -4.77
CA TYR A 227 34.47 1.02 -5.49
C TYR A 227 34.70 2.47 -5.95
N GLN A 228 35.62 3.23 -5.34
CA GLN A 228 35.87 4.61 -5.75
C GLN A 228 36.90 4.69 -6.89
N ASP A 229 36.66 5.61 -7.82
CA ASP A 229 37.61 5.93 -8.87
C ASP A 229 38.63 6.96 -8.35
N LEU A 230 39.79 6.46 -7.91
CA LEU A 230 40.86 7.26 -7.33
C LEU A 230 42.00 7.47 -8.33
N SER A 231 42.50 8.70 -8.40
CA SER A 231 43.65 9.07 -9.21
C SER A 231 44.91 8.30 -8.78
N PRO A 232 45.86 8.04 -9.71
CA PRO A 232 47.11 7.38 -9.37
C PRO A 232 47.90 8.09 -8.25
N ALA A 233 47.84 9.43 -8.21
CA ALA A 233 48.51 10.22 -7.19
C ALA A 233 47.90 9.97 -5.80
N PHE A 234 46.58 9.93 -5.71
CA PHE A 234 45.88 9.63 -4.45
C PHE A 234 46.14 8.20 -3.99
N ARG A 235 46.08 7.22 -4.91
CA ARG A 235 46.42 5.82 -4.60
C ARG A 235 47.84 5.67 -4.08
N LYS A 236 48.81 6.37 -4.66
CA LYS A 236 50.19 6.39 -4.19
C LYS A 236 50.31 6.99 -2.79
N LYS A 237 49.62 8.10 -2.52
CA LYS A 237 49.61 8.79 -1.22
C LYS A 237 48.99 7.93 -0.10
N PHE A 238 47.92 7.20 -0.39
CA PHE A 238 47.18 6.38 0.57
C PHE A 238 47.40 4.86 0.42
N ALA A 239 48.49 4.45 -0.23
CA ALA A 239 48.79 3.05 -0.54
C ALA A 239 48.74 2.11 0.69
N LYS A 240 49.07 2.62 1.89
CA LYS A 240 49.01 1.85 3.14
C LYS A 240 47.59 1.48 3.58
N TYR A 241 46.59 2.26 3.17
CA TYR A 241 45.18 2.05 3.53
C TYR A 241 44.44 1.22 2.47
N LEU A 242 44.84 1.31 1.21
CA LEU A 242 44.19 0.64 0.07
C LEU A 242 44.65 -0.82 -0.14
N ARG A 243 45.57 -1.34 0.68
CA ARG A 243 46.20 -2.66 0.54
C ARG A 243 45.63 -3.75 1.45
N ARG A 244 44.40 -3.59 1.95
CA ARG A 244 43.71 -4.59 2.77
C ARG A 244 42.31 -4.80 2.25
#